data_AF-A0A2P2MSB8-F1
#
_entry.id   AF-A0A2P2MSB8-F1
#
_cell.length_a   1.000
_cell.length_b   1.000
_cell.length_c   1.000
_cell.angle_alpha   90.00
_cell.angle_beta   90.00
_cell.angle_gamma   90.00
#
_symmetry.space_group_name_H-M   'P 1'
#
loop_
_entity.id
_entity.type
_entity.pdbx_description
1 polymer ?
#
loop_
_entity_poly.entity_id
_entity_poly.type
_entity_poly.pdbx_seq_one_letter_code
_entity_poly.pdbx_strand_id
1 'polypeptide(L)'
;MGVLSYIPRFATLATRMEQYIQGQSRDLVDQAYTKFVSIMFVTLEKIAQADPKYSDIFLLENYAAFQNSLYDLANIVPTLAKFYHQASEAYEQACTRHINMIIYYQFERLFQFARKIEDLMYTITPEEMPFQLGLSKTDLRKMIKSSLSGVSHSMPT
;
A
#
# COMPACT_ATOMS: atom_id res chain seq x y z
N MET A 1 -6.49 -14.59 -0.12
CA MET A 1 -6.31 -13.13 -0.10
C MET A 1 -7.63 -12.48 -0.43
N GLY A 2 -7.92 -11.36 0.20
CA GLY A 2 -9.18 -10.64 0.05
C GLY A 2 -9.57 -9.97 1.35
N VAL A 3 -10.70 -9.25 1.29
CA VAL A 3 -11.24 -8.49 2.41
C VAL A 3 -11.63 -9.42 3.56
N LEU A 4 -11.13 -9.12 4.76
CA LEU A 4 -11.45 -9.85 5.97
C LEU A 4 -12.91 -9.63 6.35
N SER A 5 -13.62 -10.74 6.58
CA SER A 5 -15.07 -10.73 6.81
C SER A 5 -15.54 -9.89 8.01
N TYR A 6 -14.65 -9.61 8.98
CA TYR A 6 -15.00 -8.77 10.12
C TYR A 6 -15.22 -7.30 9.73
N ILE A 7 -14.66 -6.83 8.60
CA ILE A 7 -14.79 -5.45 8.14
C ILE A 7 -16.26 -5.12 7.79
N PRO A 8 -16.91 -5.81 6.84
CA PRO A 8 -18.31 -5.55 6.53
C PRO A 8 -19.26 -5.92 7.68
N ARG A 9 -18.90 -6.91 8.52
CA ARG A 9 -19.67 -7.26 9.72
C ARG A 9 -19.66 -6.16 10.76
N PHE A 10 -18.51 -5.52 10.98
CA PHE A 10 -18.40 -4.39 11.89
C PHE A 10 -19.21 -3.19 11.38
N ALA A 11 -19.12 -2.87 10.08
CA ALA A 11 -19.93 -1.81 9.49
C ALA A 11 -21.42 -2.04 9.72
N THR A 12 -21.90 -3.26 9.45
CA THR A 12 -23.30 -3.65 9.69
C THR A 12 -23.69 -3.50 11.17
N LEU A 13 -22.81 -3.92 12.09
CA LEU A 13 -23.03 -3.79 13.53
C LEU A 13 -23.13 -2.32 13.94
N ALA A 14 -22.17 -1.49 13.51
CA ALA A 14 -22.12 -0.07 13.84
C ALA A 14 -23.36 0.66 13.29
N THR A 15 -23.75 0.41 12.03
CA THR A 15 -24.98 0.98 11.45
C THR A 15 -26.21 0.68 12.29
N ARG A 16 -26.39 -0.58 12.71
CA ARG A 16 -27.53 -0.96 13.56
C ARG A 16 -27.44 -0.29 14.92
N MET A 17 -26.25 -0.26 15.51
CA MET A 17 -26.06 0.35 16.82
C MET A 17 -26.39 1.85 16.80
N GLU A 18 -25.96 2.58 15.75
CA GLU A 18 -26.29 4.00 15.59
C GLU A 18 -27.80 4.25 15.36
N GLN A 19 -28.52 3.30 14.77
CA GLN A 19 -29.98 3.38 14.65
C GLN A 19 -30.69 3.22 16.00
N TYR A 20 -30.18 2.37 16.89
CA TYR A 20 -30.81 2.08 18.18
C TYR A 20 -30.40 3.01 19.31
N ILE A 21 -29.16 3.53 19.28
CA ILE A 21 -28.58 4.23 20.42
C ILE A 21 -29.34 5.52 20.74
N GLN A 22 -29.85 6.25 19.74
CA GLN A 22 -30.60 7.52 19.91
C GLN A 22 -29.94 8.50 20.91
N GLY A 23 -28.61 8.49 21.00
CA GLY A 23 -27.82 9.32 21.93
C GLY A 23 -27.65 8.77 23.36
N GLN A 24 -28.32 7.68 23.74
CA GLN A 24 -28.16 7.05 25.05
C GLN A 24 -26.87 6.24 25.13
N SER A 25 -26.16 6.23 26.26
CA SER A 25 -24.94 5.41 26.43
C SER A 25 -23.85 5.65 25.38
N ARG A 26 -23.81 6.84 24.75
CA ARG A 26 -22.85 7.21 23.67
C ARG A 26 -21.42 6.87 24.02
N ASP A 27 -20.98 7.23 25.22
CA ASP A 27 -19.61 7.00 25.69
C ASP A 27 -19.25 5.51 25.73
N LEU A 28 -20.19 4.64 26.12
CA LEU A 28 -19.96 3.19 26.15
C LEU A 28 -19.84 2.61 24.74
N VAL A 29 -20.65 3.11 23.80
CA VAL A 29 -20.61 2.66 22.41
C VAL A 29 -19.33 3.14 21.72
N ASP A 30 -18.90 4.37 21.98
CA ASP A 30 -17.65 4.90 21.44
C ASP A 30 -16.43 4.15 21.99
N GLN A 31 -16.46 3.77 23.26
CA GLN A 31 -15.45 2.88 23.84
C GLN A 31 -15.44 1.50 23.15
N ALA A 32 -16.62 0.94 22.87
CA ALA A 32 -16.72 -0.34 22.17
C ALA A 32 -16.18 -0.25 20.74
N TYR A 33 -16.54 0.79 19.98
CA TYR A 33 -15.99 1.03 18.63
C TYR A 33 -14.49 1.18 18.65
N THR A 34 -13.98 2.00 19.57
CA THR A 34 -12.54 2.18 19.76
C THR A 34 -11.85 0.84 19.96
N LYS A 35 -12.38 -0.01 20.84
CA LYS A 35 -11.81 -1.33 21.13
C LYS A 35 -11.87 -2.26 19.92
N PHE A 36 -13.02 -2.35 19.23
CA PHE A 36 -13.18 -3.22 18.08
C PHE A 36 -12.27 -2.83 16.93
N VAL A 37 -12.32 -1.57 16.51
CA VAL A 37 -11.53 -1.11 15.35
C VAL A 37 -10.04 -1.18 15.64
N SER A 38 -9.60 -0.84 16.86
CA SER A 38 -8.19 -0.98 17.24
C SER A 38 -7.71 -2.43 17.11
N ILE A 39 -8.50 -3.41 17.59
CA ILE A 39 -8.16 -4.83 17.48
C ILE A 39 -8.20 -5.28 16.02
N MET A 40 -9.17 -4.81 15.23
CA MET A 40 -9.28 -5.11 13.80
C MET A 40 -8.03 -4.65 13.04
N PHE A 41 -7.52 -3.44 13.29
CA PHE A 41 -6.32 -2.93 12.62
C PHE A 41 -5.06 -3.68 13.06
N VAL A 42 -4.90 -3.94 14.37
CA VAL A 42 -3.77 -4.76 14.87
C VAL A 42 -3.79 -6.16 14.26
N THR A 43 -4.97 -6.76 14.12
CA THR A 43 -5.13 -8.10 13.51
C THR A 43 -4.81 -8.06 12.03
N LEU A 44 -5.26 -7.02 11.32
CA LEU A 44 -4.98 -6.82 9.90
C LEU A 44 -3.47 -6.76 9.64
N GLU A 45 -2.76 -5.93 10.40
CA GLU A 45 -1.30 -5.77 10.30
C GLU A 45 -0.55 -7.09 10.60
N LYS A 46 -0.99 -7.83 11.62
CA LYS A 46 -0.40 -9.14 11.94
C LYS A 46 -0.58 -10.17 10.83
N ILE A 47 -1.75 -10.17 10.18
CA ILE A 47 -2.00 -11.08 9.05
C ILE A 47 -1.15 -10.68 7.85
N ALA A 48 -1.02 -9.38 7.57
CA ALA A 48 -0.18 -8.88 6.49
C ALA A 48 1.29 -9.31 6.65
N GLN A 49 1.80 -9.27 7.89
CA GLN A 49 3.16 -9.71 8.23
C GLN A 49 3.40 -11.22 8.02
N ALA A 50 2.35 -12.05 7.99
CA ALA A 50 2.50 -13.49 7.78
C ALA A 50 2.90 -13.84 6.33
N ASP A 51 2.61 -12.95 5.37
CA ASP A 51 3.02 -13.08 3.97
C ASP A 51 3.52 -11.75 3.41
N PRO A 52 4.82 -11.41 3.65
CA PRO A 52 5.40 -10.14 3.25
C PRO A 52 5.30 -9.85 1.75
N LYS A 53 5.23 -10.90 0.91
CA LYS A 53 5.17 -10.75 -0.56
C LYS A 53 3.88 -10.06 -1.00
N TYR A 54 2.79 -10.28 -0.28
CA TYR A 54 1.46 -9.75 -0.62
C TYR A 54 0.91 -8.78 0.43
N SER A 55 1.73 -8.44 1.43
CA SER A 55 1.37 -7.57 2.56
C SER A 55 0.72 -6.25 2.09
N ASP A 56 1.37 -5.51 1.20
CA ASP A 56 0.84 -4.19 0.80
C ASP A 56 -0.46 -4.26 0.01
N ILE A 57 -0.61 -5.25 -0.89
CA ILE A 57 -1.88 -5.46 -1.63
C ILE A 57 -3.00 -5.83 -0.65
N PHE A 58 -2.70 -6.73 0.29
CA PHE A 58 -3.66 -7.16 1.30
C PHE A 58 -4.12 -6.01 2.19
N LEU A 59 -3.19 -5.17 2.66
CA LEU A 59 -3.50 -3.97 3.44
C LEU A 59 -4.33 -2.98 2.62
N LEU A 60 -3.95 -2.74 1.37
CA LEU A 60 -4.66 -1.84 0.45
C LEU A 60 -6.13 -2.26 0.29
N GLU A 61 -6.39 -3.52 -0.06
CA GLU A 61 -7.75 -4.05 -0.24
C GLU A 61 -8.60 -3.91 1.03
N ASN A 62 -8.02 -4.23 2.18
CA ASN A 62 -8.74 -4.23 3.44
C ASN A 62 -9.00 -2.82 3.98
N TYR A 63 -8.04 -1.90 3.90
CA TYR A 63 -8.26 -0.51 4.29
C TYR A 63 -9.23 0.20 3.34
N ALA A 64 -9.17 -0.07 2.03
CA ALA A 64 -10.17 0.43 1.08
C ALA A 64 -11.57 -0.11 1.40
N ALA A 65 -11.69 -1.41 1.70
CA ALA A 65 -12.96 -2.00 2.10
C ALA A 65 -13.50 -1.41 3.40
N PHE A 66 -12.62 -1.12 4.37
CA PHE A 66 -12.99 -0.45 5.61
C PHE A 66 -13.52 0.96 5.35
N GLN A 67 -12.79 1.77 4.57
CA GLN A 67 -13.23 3.12 4.19
C GLN A 67 -14.59 3.09 3.49
N ASN A 68 -14.73 2.27 2.45
CA ASN A 68 -15.99 2.16 1.69
C ASN A 68 -17.16 1.74 2.56
N SER A 69 -16.92 0.84 3.53
CA SER A 69 -17.98 0.34 4.42
C SER A 69 -18.36 1.34 5.52
N LEU A 70 -17.46 2.25 5.89
CA LEU A 70 -17.63 3.17 7.02
C LEU A 70 -17.89 4.61 6.60
N TYR A 71 -17.82 4.94 5.30
CA TYR A 71 -17.94 6.30 4.78
C TYR A 71 -19.12 7.08 5.38
N ASP A 72 -20.34 6.55 5.26
CA ASP A 72 -21.55 7.22 5.77
C ASP A 72 -21.53 7.38 7.30
N LEU A 73 -21.06 6.35 8.01
CA LEU A 73 -20.96 6.37 9.47
C LEU A 73 -19.90 7.35 9.96
N ALA A 74 -18.77 7.45 9.29
CA ALA A 74 -17.70 8.36 9.63
C ALA A 74 -18.14 9.83 9.52
N ASN A 75 -19.05 10.15 8.60
CA ASN A 75 -19.59 11.50 8.45
C ASN A 75 -20.50 11.93 9.62
N ILE A 76 -21.06 11.00 10.39
CA ILE A 76 -22.02 11.28 11.46
C ILE A 76 -21.57 10.83 12.85
N VAL A 77 -20.59 9.92 12.94
CA VAL A 77 -20.04 9.40 14.21
C VAL A 77 -18.57 9.84 14.35
N PRO A 78 -18.26 10.87 15.17
CA PRO A 78 -16.91 11.40 15.32
C PRO A 78 -15.85 10.36 15.71
N THR A 79 -16.22 9.41 16.57
CA THR A 79 -15.32 8.32 17.01
C THR A 79 -14.90 7.44 15.82
N LEU A 80 -15.80 7.17 14.88
CA LEU A 80 -15.49 6.38 13.69
C LEU A 80 -14.76 7.21 12.62
N ALA A 81 -14.99 8.53 12.56
CA ALA A 81 -14.27 9.43 11.67
C ALA A 81 -12.75 9.36 11.86
N LYS A 82 -12.30 9.31 13.12
CA LYS A 82 -10.87 9.13 13.44
C LYS A 82 -10.30 7.86 12.79
N PHE A 83 -11.00 6.73 12.92
CA PHE A 83 -10.54 5.47 12.35
C PHE A 83 -10.64 5.43 10.83
N TYR A 84 -11.63 6.11 10.24
CA TYR A 84 -11.71 6.30 8.80
C TYR A 84 -10.47 7.02 8.27
N HIS A 85 -10.04 8.13 8.91
CA HIS A 85 -8.82 8.83 8.52
C HIS A 85 -7.56 7.97 8.71
N GLN A 86 -7.45 7.24 9.82
CA GLN A 86 -6.34 6.30 10.02
C GLN A 86 -6.29 5.21 8.93
N ALA A 87 -7.45 4.68 8.52
CA ALA A 87 -7.52 3.76 7.40
C ALA A 87 -7.13 4.42 6.07
N SER A 88 -7.44 5.70 5.87
CA SER A 88 -7.01 6.49 4.71
C SER A 88 -5.49 6.61 4.63
N GLU A 89 -4.86 7.01 5.73
CA GLU A 89 -3.41 7.14 5.81
C GLU A 89 -2.72 5.77 5.60
N ALA A 90 -3.23 4.72 6.25
CA ALA A 90 -2.67 3.38 6.10
C ALA A 90 -2.82 2.83 4.68
N TYR A 91 -3.95 3.09 4.02
CA TYR A 91 -4.18 2.78 2.61
C TYR A 91 -3.18 3.51 1.70
N GLU A 92 -3.00 4.82 1.87
CA GLU A 92 -2.07 5.62 1.07
C GLU A 92 -0.61 5.17 1.26
N GLN A 93 -0.24 4.83 2.49
CA GLN A 93 1.08 4.27 2.78
C GLN A 93 1.29 2.91 2.11
N ALA A 94 0.33 1.99 2.22
CA ALA A 94 0.40 0.69 1.56
C ALA A 94 0.46 0.83 0.03
N CYS A 95 -0.34 1.72 -0.54
CA CYS A 95 -0.33 2.05 -1.96
C CYS A 95 1.04 2.58 -2.41
N THR A 96 1.60 3.53 -1.65
CA THR A 96 2.92 4.11 -1.93
C THR A 96 4.02 3.04 -1.89
N ARG A 97 4.03 2.18 -0.87
CA ARG A 97 4.99 1.07 -0.77
C ARG A 97 4.83 0.07 -1.92
N HIS A 98 3.59 -0.27 -2.28
CA HIS A 98 3.31 -1.18 -3.37
C HIS A 98 3.79 -0.63 -4.73
N ILE A 99 3.48 0.64 -5.02
CA ILE A 99 3.94 1.31 -6.26
C ILE A 99 5.47 1.34 -6.29
N ASN A 100 6.11 1.71 -5.19
CA ASN A 100 7.57 1.71 -5.11
C ASN A 100 8.15 0.32 -5.37
N MET A 101 7.57 -0.73 -4.76
CA MET A 101 7.99 -2.11 -4.99
C MET A 101 7.90 -2.49 -6.48
N ILE A 102 6.78 -2.15 -7.15
CA ILE A 102 6.61 -2.40 -8.58
C ILE A 102 7.68 -1.66 -9.40
N ILE A 103 7.89 -0.38 -9.13
CA ILE A 103 8.91 0.43 -9.82
C ILE A 103 10.30 -0.20 -9.63
N TYR A 104 10.69 -0.53 -8.40
CA TYR A 104 11.99 -1.13 -8.11
C TYR A 104 12.15 -2.49 -8.80
N TYR A 105 11.14 -3.34 -8.75
CA TYR A 105 11.20 -4.65 -9.40
C TYR A 105 11.31 -4.51 -10.92
N GLN A 106 10.54 -3.61 -11.51
CA GLN A 106 10.49 -3.43 -12.96
C GLN A 106 11.74 -2.76 -13.53
N PHE A 107 12.29 -1.80 -12.80
CA PHE A 107 13.42 -0.96 -13.22
C PHE A 107 14.72 -1.30 -12.49
N GLU A 108 14.80 -2.43 -11.79
CA GLU A 108 15.97 -2.83 -11.00
C GLU A 108 17.27 -2.73 -11.81
N ARG A 109 17.27 -3.27 -13.04
CA ARG A 109 18.43 -3.24 -13.94
C ARG A 109 18.81 -1.83 -14.39
N LEU A 110 17.82 -0.96 -14.57
CA LEU A 110 18.04 0.44 -14.90
C LEU A 110 18.72 1.16 -13.73
N PHE A 111 18.25 0.94 -12.50
CA PHE A 111 18.85 1.52 -11.30
C PHE A 111 20.26 0.98 -11.05
N GLN A 112 20.50 -0.32 -11.25
CA GLN A 112 21.84 -0.90 -11.16
C GLN A 112 22.78 -0.32 -12.22
N PHE A 113 22.30 -0.09 -13.45
CA PHE A 113 23.09 0.53 -14.51
C PHE A 113 23.47 1.98 -14.16
N ALA A 114 22.50 2.78 -13.68
CA ALA A 114 22.75 4.15 -13.26
C ALA A 114 23.74 4.23 -12.09
N ARG A 115 23.60 3.36 -11.08
CA ARG A 115 24.52 3.32 -9.93
C ARG A 115 25.96 2.99 -10.35
N LYS A 116 26.16 2.04 -11.29
CA LYS A 116 27.50 1.73 -11.82
C LYS A 116 28.15 2.94 -12.51
N ILE A 117 27.36 3.75 -13.20
CA ILE A 117 27.82 5.01 -13.81
C ILE A 117 28.28 5.97 -12.71
N GLU A 118 27.44 6.22 -11.70
CA GLU A 118 27.74 7.12 -10.59
C GLU A 118 29.02 6.70 -9.85
N ASP A 119 29.16 5.41 -9.53
CA ASP A 119 30.34 4.86 -8.86
C ASP A 119 31.61 5.07 -9.68
N LEU A 120 31.55 4.88 -10.99
CA LEU A 120 32.69 5.01 -11.88
C LEU A 120 33.07 6.48 -12.14
N MET A 121 32.13 7.42 -12.09
CA MET A 121 32.41 8.86 -12.25
C MET A 121 33.41 9.40 -11.22
N TYR A 122 33.59 8.72 -10.08
CA TYR A 122 34.63 9.06 -9.09
C TYR A 122 36.04 8.63 -9.50
N THR A 123 36.19 7.80 -10.53
CA THR A 123 37.44 7.10 -10.87
C THR A 123 37.87 7.25 -12.33
N ILE A 124 36.94 7.51 -13.25
CA ILE A 124 37.20 7.64 -14.69
C ILE A 124 36.55 8.90 -15.25
N THR A 125 37.05 9.39 -16.39
CA THR A 125 36.42 10.54 -17.05
C THR A 125 35.16 10.12 -17.81
N PRO A 126 34.19 11.04 -18.05
CA PRO A 126 32.98 10.72 -18.80
C PRO A 126 33.23 10.14 -20.20
N GLU A 127 34.34 10.50 -20.83
CA GLU A 127 34.74 10.03 -22.16
C GLU A 127 35.13 8.54 -22.16
N GLU A 128 35.65 8.04 -21.04
CA GLU A 128 36.08 6.64 -20.88
C GLU A 128 34.91 5.70 -20.55
N MET A 129 33.80 6.25 -20.05
CA MET A 129 32.63 5.51 -19.59
C MET A 129 32.02 4.56 -20.62
N PRO A 130 31.86 4.92 -21.92
CA PRO A 130 31.28 4.02 -22.91
C PRO A 130 32.16 2.81 -23.24
N PHE A 131 33.45 2.85 -22.88
CA PHE A 131 34.41 1.76 -23.10
C PHE A 131 34.43 0.78 -21.92
N GLN A 132 33.78 1.10 -20.80
CA GLN A 132 33.63 0.19 -19.67
C GLN A 132 32.63 -0.92 -20.01
N LEU A 133 32.96 -2.14 -19.56
CA LEU A 133 32.17 -3.33 -19.86
C LEU A 133 30.73 -3.17 -19.35
N GLY A 134 29.76 -3.29 -20.25
CA GLY A 134 28.34 -3.25 -19.91
C GLY A 134 27.77 -1.85 -19.71
N LEU A 135 28.51 -0.79 -20.02
CA LEU A 135 28.07 0.62 -19.93
C LEU A 135 28.00 1.33 -21.30
N SER A 136 28.12 0.57 -22.40
CA SER A 136 28.02 1.15 -23.73
C SER A 136 26.60 1.66 -24.02
N LYS A 137 26.49 2.57 -25.00
CA LYS A 137 25.18 3.02 -25.52
C LYS A 137 24.29 1.84 -25.98
N THR A 138 24.91 0.77 -26.46
CA THR A 138 24.19 -0.45 -26.88
C THR A 138 23.65 -1.22 -25.69
N ASP A 139 24.42 -1.33 -24.60
CA ASP A 139 23.99 -2.02 -23.38
C ASP A 139 22.82 -1.28 -22.72
N LEU A 140 22.89 0.05 -22.67
CA LEU A 140 21.78 0.89 -22.21
C LEU A 140 20.48 0.61 -23.00
N ARG A 141 20.55 0.62 -24.34
CA ARG A 141 19.38 0.33 -25.18
C ARG A 141 18.82 -1.07 -24.96
N LYS A 142 19.67 -2.08 -24.83
CA LYS A 142 19.25 -3.47 -24.57
C LYS A 142 18.56 -3.58 -23.20
N MET A 143 19.15 -2.97 -22.18
CA MET A 143 18.60 -2.95 -20.83
C MET A 143 17.23 -2.27 -20.81
N ILE A 144 17.09 -1.06 -21.39
CA ILE A 144 15.81 -0.33 -21.45
C ILE A 144 14.73 -1.19 -22.13
N LYS A 145 15.06 -1.81 -23.28
CA LYS A 145 14.12 -2.70 -23.97
C LYS A 145 13.66 -3.86 -23.09
N SER A 146 14.59 -4.50 -22.35
CA SER A 146 14.27 -5.61 -21.46
C SER A 146 13.42 -5.19 -20.25
N SER A 147 13.68 -4.00 -19.69
CA SER A 147 12.90 -3.44 -18.58
C SER A 147 11.52 -2.99 -19.02
N LEU A 148 11.34 -2.52 -20.27
CA LEU A 148 10.02 -2.11 -20.76
C LEU A 148 9.15 -3.29 -21.24
N SER A 149 9.75 -4.37 -21.72
CA SER A 149 8.99 -5.56 -22.15
C SER A 149 8.24 -6.24 -21.00
N GLY A 150 8.71 -6.11 -19.76
CA GLY A 150 8.01 -6.66 -18.59
C GLY A 150 6.74 -5.88 -18.21
N VAL A 151 6.74 -4.56 -18.42
CA VAL A 151 5.59 -3.66 -18.12
C VAL A 151 4.36 -4.06 -18.92
N SER A 152 4.54 -4.50 -20.16
CA SER A 152 3.45 -4.91 -21.05
C SER A 152 2.75 -6.20 -20.61
N HIS A 153 3.39 -7.00 -19.75
CA HIS A 153 2.84 -8.28 -19.26
C HIS A 153 2.37 -8.24 -17.81
N SER A 154 2.78 -7.24 -17.02
CA SER A 154 2.52 -7.16 -15.58
C SER A 154 1.30 -6.31 -15.19
N MET A 155 0.66 -5.63 -16.16
CA MET A 155 -0.58 -4.88 -15.94
C MET A 155 -1.77 -5.81 -16.23
N PRO A 156 -2.55 -6.24 -15.23
CA PRO A 156 -3.83 -6.88 -15.50
C PRO A 156 -4.77 -5.82 -16.08
N THR A 157 -5.35 -6.12 -17.25
CA THR A 157 -6.48 -5.38 -17.83
C THR A 157 -7.71 -5.48 -16.95
#